data_AF-A0A8D3EFG4-F1
#
_entry.id   AF-A0A8D3EFG4-F1
#
_cell.length_a   1.000
_cell.length_b   1.000
_cell.length_c   1.000
_cell.angle_alpha   90.00
_cell.angle_beta   90.00
_cell.angle_gamma   90.00
#
_symmetry.space_group_name_H-M   'P 1'
#
loop_
_entity.id
_entity.type
_entity.pdbx_description
1 polymer ?
#
loop_
_entity_poly.entity_id
_entity_poly.type
_entity_poly.pdbx_seq_one_letter_code
_entity_poly.pdbx_strand_id
1 'polypeptide(L)'
;MVVDDVQFMNVLKGKRVKLTLRTSSYLGVVQRINPNKTLVLADVVIVSNGSKIPGSKIFFGHEIVNVEFPHEASRDSGNVPDHRPDHLNVEKFQPYRKMMTMDHDEEEEEYINFVVIDEFHDKFGPAVMHINKQHVIGVGADGVEAFKNGRLCWVQIATKNKVYLFDILLLGAQAFRNGLSMILENKHILKVMHDCRTIAGCLIAQFGVKLTNVFDTQVADVMCFHSETGGFLPDRVSTLQEAVNLHLKVPSSQLLSLQMKSQLTKEENEMWRKRPCSVILLKVMALSVIHLQPLRLVLLDTLMTDYMTLVDSYLNSSHYQPDELGHAIMESVLELPKELRQLQQMHQERQEWAANHYTRTEQGLLARFKHPTKSPFKTPPATEEWQQVISPLRGRHA
;
A
#
# COMPACT_ATOMS: atom_id res chain seq x y z
N MET A 1 -4.94 -31.68 -23.54
CA MET A 1 -5.04 -30.25 -23.95
C MET A 1 -6.50 -29.90 -24.19
N VAL A 2 -7.28 -29.47 -23.17
CA VAL A 2 -8.65 -28.93 -23.38
C VAL A 2 -9.12 -27.96 -22.27
N VAL A 3 -8.49 -27.91 -21.08
CA VAL A 3 -9.01 -27.11 -19.95
C VAL A 3 -8.64 -25.62 -20.03
N ASP A 4 -7.44 -25.29 -20.53
CA ASP A 4 -6.96 -23.89 -20.65
C ASP A 4 -7.70 -23.08 -21.72
N ASP A 5 -8.11 -23.72 -22.82
CA ASP A 5 -8.82 -23.06 -23.92
C ASP A 5 -10.20 -22.55 -23.47
N VAL A 6 -10.88 -23.25 -22.55
CA VAL A 6 -12.22 -22.84 -22.08
C VAL A 6 -12.15 -21.60 -21.18
N GLN A 7 -11.07 -21.43 -20.42
CA GLN A 7 -10.87 -20.25 -19.58
C GLN A 7 -10.54 -19.01 -20.43
N PHE A 8 -9.67 -19.13 -21.44
CA PHE A 8 -9.33 -18.05 -22.37
C PHE A 8 -10.57 -17.57 -23.17
N MET A 9 -11.42 -18.49 -23.61
CA MET A 9 -12.60 -18.18 -24.43
C MET A 9 -13.69 -17.41 -23.65
N ASN A 10 -13.73 -17.54 -22.33
CA ASN A 10 -14.66 -16.80 -21.47
C ASN A 10 -14.23 -15.34 -21.23
N VAL A 11 -12.93 -15.03 -21.31
CA VAL A 11 -12.39 -13.67 -21.13
C VAL A 11 -12.85 -12.71 -22.23
N LEU A 12 -13.16 -13.24 -23.41
CA LEU A 12 -13.55 -12.44 -24.57
C LEU A 12 -15.05 -12.16 -24.62
N LYS A 13 -15.86 -12.85 -23.81
CA LYS A 13 -17.32 -12.65 -23.78
C LYS A 13 -17.68 -11.23 -23.35
N GLY A 14 -18.51 -10.56 -24.13
CA GLY A 14 -18.94 -9.17 -23.91
C GLY A 14 -18.02 -8.11 -24.53
N LYS A 15 -16.85 -8.48 -25.07
CA LYS A 15 -15.96 -7.52 -25.74
C LYS A 15 -16.44 -7.20 -27.16
N ARG A 16 -16.28 -5.95 -27.58
CA ARG A 16 -16.53 -5.53 -28.96
C ARG A 16 -15.30 -5.82 -29.82
N VAL A 17 -15.50 -6.52 -30.92
CA VAL A 17 -14.43 -6.96 -31.83
C VAL A 17 -14.79 -6.61 -33.27
N LYS A 18 -13.79 -6.23 -34.03
CA LYS A 18 -13.83 -6.13 -35.49
C LYS A 18 -13.14 -7.36 -36.06
N LEU A 19 -13.90 -8.18 -36.79
CA LEU A 19 -13.41 -9.33 -37.53
C LEU A 19 -13.18 -8.94 -38.98
N THR A 20 -12.03 -9.32 -39.52
CA THR A 20 -11.74 -9.23 -40.96
C THR A 20 -11.68 -10.62 -41.54
N LEU A 21 -12.56 -10.90 -42.50
CA LEU A 21 -12.52 -12.07 -43.37
C LEU A 21 -11.81 -11.70 -44.68
N ARG A 22 -11.56 -12.68 -45.56
CA ARG A 22 -10.89 -12.46 -46.85
C ARG A 22 -11.56 -11.41 -47.75
N THR A 23 -12.88 -11.28 -47.65
CA THR A 23 -13.69 -10.44 -48.57
C THR A 23 -14.51 -9.36 -47.86
N SER A 24 -14.55 -9.36 -46.53
CA SER A 24 -15.45 -8.49 -45.77
C SER A 24 -14.96 -8.28 -44.33
N SER A 25 -15.48 -7.25 -43.67
CA SER A 25 -15.20 -6.99 -42.26
C SER A 25 -16.50 -6.73 -41.50
N TYR A 26 -16.55 -7.22 -40.27
CA TYR A 26 -17.72 -7.13 -39.40
C TYR A 26 -17.31 -6.61 -38.03
N LEU A 27 -18.18 -5.85 -37.39
CA LEU A 27 -18.00 -5.35 -36.04
C LEU A 27 -19.13 -5.88 -35.17
N GLY A 28 -18.85 -6.47 -34.02
CA GLY A 28 -19.90 -7.01 -33.14
C GLY A 28 -19.39 -7.32 -31.74
N VAL A 29 -20.29 -7.74 -30.85
CA VAL A 29 -19.98 -8.08 -29.46
C VAL A 29 -19.88 -9.58 -29.30
N VAL A 30 -18.79 -10.08 -28.71
CA VAL A 30 -18.58 -11.52 -28.53
C VAL A 30 -19.60 -12.09 -27.56
N GLN A 31 -20.49 -12.95 -28.05
CA GLN A 31 -21.50 -13.61 -27.21
C GLN A 31 -20.97 -14.94 -26.67
N ARG A 32 -20.25 -15.69 -27.51
CA ARG A 32 -19.71 -17.03 -27.19
C ARG A 32 -18.64 -17.42 -28.21
N ILE A 33 -17.63 -18.15 -27.75
CA ILE A 33 -16.67 -18.83 -28.62
C ILE A 33 -16.71 -20.33 -28.31
N ASN A 34 -16.87 -21.16 -29.34
CA ASN A 34 -17.07 -22.59 -29.21
C ASN A 34 -15.73 -23.35 -29.32
N PRO A 35 -15.64 -24.55 -28.71
CA PRO A 35 -14.46 -25.42 -28.83
C PRO A 35 -14.12 -25.80 -30.28
N ASN A 36 -15.12 -25.84 -31.16
CA ASN A 36 -14.92 -26.08 -32.60
C ASN A 36 -14.43 -24.83 -33.37
N LYS A 37 -13.88 -23.83 -32.67
CA LYS A 37 -13.36 -22.56 -33.21
C LYS A 37 -14.41 -21.75 -33.98
N THR A 38 -15.68 -21.85 -33.60
CA THR A 38 -16.73 -20.95 -34.11
C THR A 38 -16.99 -19.81 -33.12
N LEU A 39 -17.15 -18.61 -33.64
CA LEU A 39 -17.36 -17.38 -32.88
C LEU A 39 -18.77 -16.84 -33.15
N VAL A 40 -19.53 -16.58 -32.09
CA VAL A 40 -20.88 -16.00 -32.18
C VAL A 40 -20.81 -14.55 -31.74
N LEU A 41 -21.16 -13.62 -32.63
CA LEU A 41 -21.26 -12.20 -32.33
C LEU A 41 -22.72 -11.75 -32.29
N ALA A 42 -23.04 -10.86 -31.36
CA ALA A 42 -24.28 -10.07 -31.32
C ALA A 42 -24.00 -8.63 -31.82
N ASP A 43 -25.07 -7.87 -32.09
CA ASP A 43 -25.01 -6.47 -32.55
C ASP A 43 -24.06 -6.26 -33.75
N VAL A 44 -24.16 -7.16 -34.73
CA VAL A 44 -23.19 -7.25 -35.82
C VAL A 44 -23.47 -6.19 -36.89
N VAL A 45 -22.44 -5.42 -37.25
CA VAL A 45 -22.45 -4.38 -38.28
C VAL A 45 -21.44 -4.76 -39.36
N ILE A 46 -21.82 -4.66 -40.63
CA ILE A 46 -20.91 -4.80 -41.76
C ILE A 46 -20.11 -3.51 -41.89
N VAL A 47 -18.77 -3.58 -41.80
CA VAL A 47 -17.90 -2.38 -41.78
C VAL A 47 -17.96 -1.60 -43.09
N SER A 48 -18.12 -2.28 -44.24
CA SER A 48 -18.07 -1.64 -45.56
C SER A 48 -19.28 -0.75 -45.88
N ASN A 49 -20.46 -1.05 -45.34
CA ASN A 49 -21.70 -0.33 -45.65
C ASN A 49 -22.53 0.05 -44.41
N GLY A 50 -22.01 -0.19 -43.20
CA GLY A 50 -22.66 0.16 -41.93
C GLY A 50 -23.95 -0.61 -41.62
N SER A 51 -24.33 -1.60 -42.45
CA SER A 51 -25.60 -2.31 -42.29
C SER A 51 -25.58 -3.22 -41.07
N LYS A 52 -26.62 -3.14 -40.24
CA LYS A 52 -26.82 -4.01 -39.07
C LYS A 52 -27.41 -5.35 -39.51
N ILE A 53 -26.88 -6.43 -38.97
CA ILE A 53 -27.41 -7.78 -39.14
C ILE A 53 -28.28 -8.07 -37.92
N PRO A 54 -29.59 -8.36 -38.10
CA PRO A 54 -30.47 -8.66 -36.98
C PRO A 54 -30.11 -10.02 -36.35
N GLY A 55 -30.12 -10.06 -35.01
CA GLY A 55 -29.79 -11.26 -34.23
C GLY A 55 -28.28 -11.55 -34.13
N SER A 56 -27.94 -12.75 -33.69
CA SER A 56 -26.55 -13.20 -33.56
C SER A 56 -26.06 -13.83 -34.86
N LYS A 57 -24.81 -13.58 -35.23
CA LYS A 57 -24.16 -14.17 -36.41
C LYS A 57 -22.97 -15.04 -36.01
N ILE A 58 -22.84 -16.18 -36.67
CA ILE A 58 -21.77 -17.16 -36.45
C ILE A 58 -20.67 -16.94 -37.50
N PHE A 59 -19.42 -17.00 -37.05
CA PHE A 59 -18.20 -16.93 -37.87
C PHE A 59 -17.34 -18.16 -37.61
N PHE A 60 -16.77 -18.73 -38.68
CA PHE A 60 -15.88 -19.88 -38.54
C PHE A 60 -14.43 -19.41 -38.46
N GLY A 61 -13.68 -19.90 -37.47
CA GLY A 61 -12.32 -19.41 -37.19
C GLY A 61 -11.34 -19.54 -38.35
N HIS A 62 -11.55 -20.47 -39.29
CA HIS A 62 -10.71 -20.61 -40.48
C HIS A 62 -10.97 -19.52 -41.55
N GLU A 63 -12.07 -18.79 -41.46
CA GLU A 63 -12.42 -17.68 -42.35
C GLU A 63 -11.89 -16.33 -41.84
N ILE A 64 -11.56 -16.25 -40.55
CA ILE A 64 -11.12 -15.04 -39.86
C ILE A 64 -9.63 -14.84 -40.13
N VAL A 65 -9.31 -13.74 -40.82
CA VAL A 65 -7.95 -13.35 -41.19
C VAL A 65 -7.35 -12.43 -40.13
N ASN A 66 -8.16 -11.57 -39.51
CA ASN A 66 -7.73 -10.69 -38.43
C ASN A 66 -8.84 -10.42 -37.41
N VAL A 67 -8.45 -10.15 -36.16
CA VAL A 67 -9.34 -9.71 -35.08
C VAL A 67 -8.74 -8.47 -34.43
N GLU A 68 -9.46 -7.36 -34.52
CA GLU A 68 -9.09 -6.08 -33.93
C GLU A 68 -10.08 -5.72 -32.82
N PHE A 69 -9.60 -5.15 -31.72
CA PHE A 69 -10.46 -4.51 -30.74
C PHE A 69 -10.48 -3.01 -31.09
N PRO A 70 -11.60 -2.46 -31.56
CA PRO A 70 -11.64 -1.05 -31.95
C PRO A 70 -11.44 -0.19 -30.71
N HIS A 71 -10.33 0.54 -30.67
CA HIS A 71 -10.11 1.63 -29.73
C HIS A 71 -11.06 2.78 -30.10
N GLU A 72 -11.78 3.32 -29.12
CA GLU A 72 -12.44 4.62 -29.26
C GLU A 72 -11.33 5.69 -29.37
N ALA A 73 -11.16 6.23 -30.58
CA ALA A 73 -10.22 7.31 -30.89
C ALA A 73 -10.93 8.67 -30.76
N SER A 74 -10.35 9.84 -30.43
CA SER A 74 -9.03 10.34 -29.98
C SER A 74 -9.04 11.86 -30.21
N ARG A 75 -8.43 12.72 -29.38
CA ARG A 75 -7.84 14.01 -29.85
C ARG A 75 -6.60 14.42 -29.05
N ASP A 76 -5.54 14.66 -29.82
CA ASP A 76 -4.28 15.40 -29.66
C ASP A 76 -3.13 14.92 -28.73
N SER A 77 -2.16 14.30 -29.42
CA SER A 77 -0.70 14.45 -29.36
C SER A 77 -0.06 15.13 -28.15
N GLY A 78 0.66 14.31 -27.38
CA GLY A 78 1.77 14.71 -26.51
C GLY A 78 1.94 13.70 -25.39
N ASN A 79 2.97 12.85 -25.48
CA ASN A 79 3.51 11.95 -24.45
C ASN A 79 2.53 11.45 -23.38
N VAL A 80 2.02 10.21 -23.49
CA VAL A 80 1.25 9.60 -22.39
C VAL A 80 1.70 8.16 -22.14
N PRO A 81 1.84 7.75 -20.86
CA PRO A 81 2.54 6.55 -20.41
C PRO A 81 1.72 5.28 -20.63
N ASP A 82 2.39 4.11 -20.58
CA ASP A 82 1.78 2.78 -20.61
C ASP A 82 0.84 2.59 -19.40
N HIS A 83 -0.39 3.06 -19.51
CA HIS A 83 -1.45 2.81 -18.53
C HIS A 83 -2.06 1.44 -18.77
N ARG A 84 -1.34 0.40 -18.34
CA ARG A 84 -1.99 -0.87 -17.95
C ARG A 84 -2.76 -0.61 -16.65
N PRO A 85 -4.11 -0.67 -16.63
CA PRO A 85 -4.90 -0.42 -15.43
C PRO A 85 -4.63 -1.43 -14.29
N ASP A 86 -3.90 -2.52 -14.59
CA ASP A 86 -3.60 -3.60 -13.66
C ASP A 86 -2.34 -3.40 -12.81
N HIS A 87 -1.48 -2.42 -13.13
CA HIS A 87 -0.21 -2.24 -12.45
C HIS A 87 -0.24 -1.07 -11.45
N LEU A 88 0.34 -1.28 -10.27
CA LEU A 88 0.55 -0.23 -9.26
C LEU A 88 1.76 0.62 -9.67
N ASN A 89 1.53 1.71 -10.40
CA ASN A 89 2.62 2.59 -10.85
C ASN A 89 3.35 3.26 -9.67
N VAL A 90 4.69 3.18 -9.68
CA VAL A 90 5.54 3.68 -8.59
C VAL A 90 5.48 5.20 -8.48
N GLU A 91 5.47 5.94 -9.59
CA GLU A 91 5.36 7.41 -9.57
C GLU A 91 4.04 7.89 -8.95
N LYS A 92 2.94 7.19 -9.25
CA LYS A 92 1.62 7.49 -8.69
C LYS A 92 1.53 7.20 -7.20
N PHE A 93 2.08 6.08 -6.73
CA PHE A 93 1.84 5.61 -5.35
C PHE A 93 3.05 5.78 -4.42
N GLN A 94 4.25 6.03 -4.93
CA GLN A 94 5.46 6.32 -4.15
C GLN A 94 6.19 7.55 -4.69
N PRO A 95 5.55 8.74 -4.75
CA PRO A 95 6.15 9.94 -5.33
C PRO A 95 7.44 10.37 -4.62
N TYR A 96 7.60 10.01 -3.36
CA TYR A 96 8.77 10.30 -2.53
C TYR A 96 10.00 9.43 -2.88
N ARG A 97 9.87 8.37 -3.68
CA ARG A 97 10.97 7.42 -3.96
C ARG A 97 12.16 8.11 -4.63
N LYS A 98 11.90 9.02 -5.57
CA LYS A 98 12.92 9.81 -6.29
C LYS A 98 13.79 10.67 -5.35
N MET A 99 13.24 11.07 -4.19
CA MET A 99 13.96 11.90 -3.21
C MET A 99 14.78 11.06 -2.21
N MET A 100 14.46 9.76 -2.07
CA MET A 100 15.11 8.86 -1.12
C MET A 100 16.28 8.05 -1.71
N THR A 101 16.34 7.91 -3.03
CA THR A 101 17.44 7.23 -3.72
C THR A 101 18.59 8.22 -3.93
N MET A 102 19.59 8.19 -3.03
CA MET A 102 20.77 9.05 -3.12
C MET A 102 21.99 8.36 -3.76
N ASP A 103 21.96 7.05 -4.06
CA ASP A 103 23.10 6.32 -4.64
C ASP A 103 22.70 5.18 -5.63
N HIS A 104 23.57 4.98 -6.62
CA HIS A 104 23.62 4.18 -7.86
C HIS A 104 22.84 2.85 -8.09
N ASP A 105 22.57 2.62 -9.39
CA ASP A 105 22.45 1.36 -10.16
C ASP A 105 21.25 0.41 -9.93
N GLU A 106 20.21 0.83 -9.23
CA GLU A 106 18.94 0.08 -9.26
C GLU A 106 18.06 0.60 -10.41
N GLU A 107 17.76 -0.26 -11.39
CA GLU A 107 16.75 0.03 -12.41
C GLU A 107 15.48 0.55 -11.72
N GLU A 108 15.06 1.78 -12.05
CA GLU A 108 13.84 2.35 -11.52
C GLU A 108 12.65 1.50 -11.99
N GLU A 109 12.17 0.61 -11.13
CA GLU A 109 10.97 -0.17 -11.42
C GLU A 109 9.79 0.79 -11.60
N GLU A 110 9.21 0.80 -12.81
CA GLU A 110 8.05 1.64 -13.14
C GLU A 110 6.80 1.23 -12.35
N TYR A 111 6.73 -0.04 -11.92
CA TYR A 111 5.57 -0.62 -11.27
C TYR A 111 5.95 -1.43 -10.03
N ILE A 112 5.11 -1.35 -9.00
CA ILE A 112 5.20 -2.18 -7.80
C ILE A 112 4.79 -3.59 -8.16
N ASN A 113 5.76 -4.50 -8.16
CA ASN A 113 5.52 -5.91 -8.43
C ASN A 113 5.00 -6.62 -7.17
N PHE A 114 3.77 -7.17 -7.24
CA PHE A 114 3.23 -8.02 -6.18
C PHE A 114 2.93 -9.42 -6.68
N VAL A 115 3.15 -10.42 -5.82
CA VAL A 115 2.92 -11.84 -6.14
C VAL A 115 2.01 -12.46 -5.09
N VAL A 116 0.96 -13.14 -5.56
CA VAL A 116 0.10 -13.97 -4.71
C VAL A 116 0.77 -15.30 -4.46
N ILE A 117 0.91 -15.67 -3.18
CA ILE A 117 1.44 -16.95 -2.72
C ILE A 117 0.28 -17.76 -2.16
N ASP A 118 -0.26 -18.64 -2.98
CA ASP A 118 -1.42 -19.49 -2.73
C ASP A 118 -1.11 -21.00 -2.76
N GLU A 119 0.14 -21.36 -3.08
CA GLU A 119 0.61 -22.75 -3.16
C GLU A 119 2.06 -22.90 -2.69
N PHE A 120 2.43 -24.12 -2.28
CA PHE A 120 3.77 -24.42 -1.76
C PHE A 120 4.84 -24.71 -2.83
N HIS A 121 4.46 -25.33 -3.95
CA HIS A 121 5.41 -25.93 -4.89
C HIS A 121 6.31 -24.89 -5.57
N ASP A 122 5.71 -23.95 -6.33
CA ASP A 122 6.49 -23.06 -7.18
C ASP A 122 6.73 -21.67 -6.57
N LYS A 123 5.77 -21.18 -5.76
CA LYS A 123 5.76 -19.79 -5.32
C LYS A 123 6.32 -19.60 -3.90
N PHE A 124 5.95 -20.49 -2.97
CA PHE A 124 6.23 -20.29 -1.54
C PHE A 124 7.72 -20.34 -1.21
N GLY A 125 8.43 -21.40 -1.63
CA GLY A 125 9.85 -21.57 -1.34
C GLY A 125 10.70 -20.38 -1.78
N PRO A 126 10.64 -19.98 -3.07
CA PRO A 126 11.36 -18.81 -3.56
C PRO A 126 10.99 -17.50 -2.84
N ALA A 127 9.71 -17.30 -2.50
CA ALA A 127 9.27 -16.13 -1.75
C ALA A 127 9.89 -16.07 -0.35
N VAL A 128 9.80 -17.15 0.42
CA VAL A 128 10.39 -17.24 1.77
C VAL A 128 11.90 -17.05 1.72
N MET A 129 12.59 -17.68 0.77
CA MET A 129 14.04 -17.52 0.61
C MET A 129 14.43 -16.07 0.29
N HIS A 130 13.67 -15.39 -0.57
CA HIS A 130 13.93 -13.99 -0.90
C HIS A 130 13.69 -13.05 0.30
N ILE A 131 12.58 -13.25 1.02
CA ILE A 131 12.22 -12.46 2.20
C ILE A 131 13.24 -12.66 3.33
N ASN A 132 13.72 -13.89 3.53
CA ASN A 132 14.67 -14.21 4.60
C ASN A 132 16.07 -13.57 4.39
N LYS A 133 16.38 -13.08 3.18
CA LYS A 133 17.60 -12.33 2.88
C LYS A 133 17.50 -10.84 3.22
N GLN A 134 16.30 -10.35 3.55
CA GLN A 134 16.08 -8.93 3.82
C GLN A 134 16.43 -8.59 5.27
N HIS A 135 17.03 -7.42 5.49
CA HIS A 135 17.26 -6.89 6.84
C HIS A 135 16.03 -6.19 7.42
N VAL A 136 15.22 -5.57 6.54
CA VAL A 136 14.02 -4.82 6.92
C VAL A 136 12.90 -5.20 5.95
N ILE A 137 11.71 -5.46 6.49
CA ILE A 137 10.51 -5.78 5.71
C ILE A 137 9.30 -5.00 6.24
N GLY A 138 8.39 -4.61 5.36
CA GLY A 138 7.06 -4.12 5.74
C GLY A 138 6.12 -5.30 5.94
N VAL A 139 5.33 -5.32 7.02
CA VAL A 139 4.39 -6.42 7.29
C VAL A 139 2.99 -5.87 7.57
N GLY A 140 2.01 -6.45 6.90
CA GLY A 140 0.58 -6.21 7.09
C GLY A 140 -0.21 -7.52 7.19
N ALA A 141 -1.47 -7.42 7.58
CA ALA A 141 -2.41 -8.54 7.53
C ALA A 141 -3.84 -8.06 7.27
N ASP A 142 -4.64 -8.93 6.65
CA ASP A 142 -6.08 -8.71 6.42
C ASP A 142 -6.92 -9.92 6.79
N GLY A 143 -8.20 -9.66 7.12
CA GLY A 143 -9.11 -10.65 7.71
C GLY A 143 -8.76 -10.97 9.16
N VAL A 144 -8.16 -10.03 9.90
CA VAL A 144 -7.84 -10.22 11.32
C VAL A 144 -9.01 -9.75 12.18
N GLU A 145 -9.80 -10.67 12.74
CA GLU A 145 -10.75 -10.30 13.79
C GLU A 145 -10.15 -10.58 15.18
N ALA A 146 -10.37 -9.65 16.10
CA ALA A 146 -9.95 -9.78 17.48
C ALA A 146 -10.83 -10.80 18.22
N PHE A 147 -10.18 -11.85 18.75
CA PHE A 147 -10.68 -12.85 19.71
C PHE A 147 -11.70 -13.91 19.22
N LYS A 148 -11.42 -15.14 19.67
CA LYS A 148 -12.14 -16.42 19.62
C LYS A 148 -12.60 -16.99 18.26
N ASN A 149 -13.05 -16.18 17.28
CA ASN A 149 -13.59 -16.69 16.01
C ASN A 149 -12.99 -16.04 14.73
N GLY A 150 -12.11 -15.04 14.88
CA GLY A 150 -11.40 -14.44 13.75
C GLY A 150 -10.44 -15.41 13.06
N ARG A 151 -10.25 -15.29 11.75
CA ARG A 151 -9.31 -16.14 10.99
C ARG A 151 -8.44 -15.29 10.09
N LEU A 152 -7.14 -15.26 10.36
CA LEU A 152 -6.17 -14.58 9.51
C LEU A 152 -6.31 -15.07 8.07
N CYS A 153 -6.67 -14.16 7.17
CA CYS A 153 -6.90 -14.50 5.76
C CYS A 153 -5.67 -14.26 4.91
N TRP A 154 -4.97 -13.16 5.17
CA TRP A 154 -3.85 -12.71 4.37
C TRP A 154 -2.71 -12.20 5.24
N VAL A 155 -1.49 -12.50 4.83
CA VAL A 155 -0.28 -11.84 5.32
C VAL A 155 0.40 -11.16 4.14
N GLN A 156 0.68 -9.87 4.28
CA GLN A 156 1.41 -9.11 3.28
C GLN A 156 2.84 -8.83 3.75
N ILE A 157 3.83 -9.08 2.90
CA ILE A 157 5.23 -8.77 3.19
C ILE A 157 5.79 -7.94 2.03
N ALA A 158 6.18 -6.70 2.32
CA ALA A 158 6.88 -5.83 1.40
C ALA A 158 8.39 -5.86 1.64
N THR A 159 9.13 -6.07 0.57
CA THR A 159 10.59 -5.85 0.48
C THR A 159 10.84 -4.50 -0.22
N LYS A 160 12.10 -4.16 -0.56
CA LYS A 160 12.44 -2.88 -1.21
C LYS A 160 11.72 -2.66 -2.56
N ASN A 161 11.54 -3.74 -3.31
CA ASN A 161 10.99 -3.69 -4.67
C ASN A 161 9.83 -4.67 -4.93
N LYS A 162 9.58 -5.62 -4.03
CA LYS A 162 8.57 -6.65 -4.24
C LYS A 162 7.63 -6.83 -3.06
N VAL A 163 6.35 -7.08 -3.35
CA VAL A 163 5.34 -7.40 -2.35
C VAL A 163 4.87 -8.85 -2.50
N TYR A 164 4.75 -9.56 -1.38
CA TYR A 164 4.25 -10.93 -1.33
C TYR A 164 2.93 -10.95 -0.57
N LEU A 165 1.91 -11.53 -1.18
CA LEU A 165 0.56 -11.66 -0.63
C LEU A 165 0.29 -13.13 -0.34
N PHE A 166 0.51 -13.56 0.90
CA PHE A 166 0.30 -14.95 1.31
C PHE A 166 -1.16 -15.21 1.64
N ASP A 167 -1.78 -16.13 0.91
CA ASP A 167 -3.15 -16.58 1.17
C ASP A 167 -3.17 -17.61 2.30
N ILE A 168 -3.34 -17.13 3.53
CA ILE A 168 -3.30 -17.98 4.73
C ILE A 168 -4.51 -18.92 4.79
N LEU A 169 -5.64 -18.60 4.15
CA LEU A 169 -6.76 -19.52 4.08
C LEU A 169 -6.45 -20.76 3.24
N LEU A 170 -5.75 -20.59 2.11
CA LEU A 170 -5.35 -21.70 1.24
C LEU A 170 -4.12 -22.44 1.79
N LEU A 171 -3.09 -21.72 2.22
CA LEU A 171 -1.83 -22.31 2.71
C LEU A 171 -1.99 -22.94 4.11
N GLY A 172 -2.93 -22.45 4.91
CA GLY A 172 -3.17 -22.88 6.28
C GLY A 172 -2.00 -22.63 7.23
N ALA A 173 -2.04 -23.28 8.40
CA ALA A 173 -0.98 -23.20 9.41
C ALA A 173 0.39 -23.70 8.89
N GLN A 174 0.40 -24.44 7.79
CA GLN A 174 1.62 -24.93 7.17
C GLN A 174 2.50 -23.78 6.64
N ALA A 175 1.92 -22.64 6.24
CA ALA A 175 2.70 -21.45 5.85
C ALA A 175 3.65 -21.00 6.97
N PHE A 176 3.17 -21.02 8.21
CA PHE A 176 3.97 -20.65 9.38
C PHE A 176 5.03 -21.69 9.70
N ARG A 177 4.67 -22.98 9.66
CA ARG A 177 5.61 -24.08 9.93
C ARG A 177 6.72 -24.20 8.88
N ASN A 178 6.43 -23.84 7.62
CA ASN A 178 7.36 -23.97 6.50
C ASN A 178 8.24 -22.75 6.24
N GLY A 179 8.11 -21.66 7.02
CA GLY A 179 9.08 -20.57 6.90
C GLY A 179 8.62 -19.20 7.40
N LEU A 180 7.31 -18.90 7.42
CA LEU A 180 6.88 -17.57 7.86
C LEU A 180 7.21 -17.30 9.33
N SER A 181 7.12 -18.31 10.22
CA SER A 181 7.52 -18.14 11.63
C SER A 181 9.00 -17.81 11.74
N MET A 182 9.85 -18.50 10.98
CA MET A 182 11.30 -18.25 10.97
C MET A 182 11.61 -16.79 10.62
N ILE A 183 10.84 -16.15 9.73
CA ILE A 183 11.02 -14.74 9.36
C ILE A 183 10.44 -13.81 10.45
N LEU A 184 9.20 -14.05 10.86
CA LEU A 184 8.46 -13.16 11.78
C LEU A 184 9.05 -13.15 13.20
N GLU A 185 9.66 -14.27 13.62
CA GLU A 185 10.31 -14.42 14.93
C GLU A 185 11.83 -14.12 14.86
N ASN A 186 12.39 -13.83 13.68
CA ASN A 186 13.80 -13.53 13.53
C ASN A 186 14.19 -12.18 14.17
N LYS A 187 15.11 -12.19 15.14
CA LYS A 187 15.63 -10.97 15.77
C LYS A 187 16.49 -10.09 14.85
N HIS A 188 16.98 -10.63 13.74
CA HIS A 188 17.85 -9.92 12.78
C HIS A 188 17.09 -9.31 11.59
N ILE A 189 15.82 -9.68 11.41
CA ILE A 189 14.95 -9.07 10.40
C ILE A 189 14.01 -8.12 11.13
N LEU A 190 14.06 -6.83 10.78
CA LEU A 190 13.17 -5.82 11.34
C LEU A 190 11.83 -5.85 10.62
N LYS A 191 10.73 -6.02 11.36
CA LYS A 191 9.37 -5.94 10.82
C LYS A 191 8.81 -4.55 11.05
N VAL A 192 8.65 -3.79 9.97
CA VAL A 192 8.01 -2.48 10.00
C VAL A 192 6.51 -2.68 9.84
N MET A 193 5.73 -2.23 10.82
CA MET A 193 4.29 -2.43 10.90
C MET A 193 3.59 -1.13 11.28
N HIS A 194 2.28 -1.06 11.09
CA HIS A 194 1.45 0.03 11.60
C HIS A 194 0.38 -0.57 12.49
N ASP A 195 0.39 -0.21 13.79
CA ASP A 195 -0.46 -0.81 14.81
C ASP A 195 -0.37 -2.34 14.85
N CYS A 196 0.76 -2.85 15.37
CA CYS A 196 1.04 -4.28 15.38
C CYS A 196 0.17 -5.09 16.36
N ARG A 197 -0.62 -4.46 17.24
CA ARG A 197 -1.32 -5.10 18.36
C ARG A 197 -2.24 -6.23 17.91
N THR A 198 -3.12 -5.96 16.95
CA THR A 198 -4.12 -6.92 16.46
C THR A 198 -3.46 -8.06 15.69
N ILE A 199 -2.42 -7.76 14.90
CA ILE A 199 -1.68 -8.76 14.13
C ILE A 199 -0.87 -9.67 15.07
N ALA A 200 -0.19 -9.09 16.07
CA ALA A 200 0.56 -9.83 17.08
C ALA A 200 -0.34 -10.79 17.87
N GLY A 201 -1.48 -10.29 18.37
CA GLY A 201 -2.47 -11.08 19.09
C GLY A 201 -3.03 -12.24 18.24
N CYS A 202 -3.27 -12.00 16.95
CA CYS A 202 -3.73 -13.02 16.01
C CYS A 202 -2.68 -14.10 15.76
N LEU A 203 -1.43 -13.71 15.46
CA LEU A 203 -0.33 -14.63 15.17
C LEU A 203 -0.04 -15.57 16.35
N ILE A 204 0.00 -15.05 17.57
CA ILE A 204 0.24 -15.87 18.75
C ILE A 204 -0.95 -16.80 19.06
N ALA A 205 -2.19 -16.28 18.97
CA ALA A 205 -3.37 -17.06 19.34
C ALA A 205 -3.72 -18.17 18.33
N GLN A 206 -3.51 -17.93 17.03
CA GLN A 206 -3.91 -18.89 15.98
C GLN A 206 -2.77 -19.80 15.53
N PHE A 207 -1.52 -19.33 15.58
CA PHE A 207 -0.39 -20.04 14.99
C PHE A 207 0.80 -20.23 15.94
N GLY A 208 0.73 -19.70 17.17
CA GLY A 208 1.82 -19.79 18.14
C GLY A 208 3.05 -18.96 17.76
N VAL A 209 2.90 -18.00 16.85
CA VAL A 209 4.02 -17.19 16.33
C VAL A 209 4.16 -15.91 17.14
N LYS A 210 5.35 -15.68 17.71
CA LYS A 210 5.65 -14.50 18.52
C LYS A 210 6.49 -13.50 17.72
N LEU A 211 5.85 -12.40 17.27
CA LEU A 211 6.58 -11.30 16.63
C LEU A 211 7.74 -10.79 17.51
N THR A 212 8.91 -10.63 16.90
CA THR A 212 10.11 -10.06 17.52
C THR A 212 10.64 -8.92 16.66
N ASN A 213 11.49 -8.02 17.19
CA ASN A 213 12.14 -6.95 16.41
C ASN A 213 11.17 -6.19 15.48
N VAL A 214 10.25 -5.44 16.07
CA VAL A 214 9.20 -4.69 15.36
C VAL A 214 9.48 -3.20 15.47
N PHE A 215 9.37 -2.49 14.34
CA PHE A 215 9.24 -1.04 14.31
C PHE A 215 7.78 -0.69 14.03
N ASP A 216 7.07 -0.13 15.01
CA ASP A 216 5.68 0.29 14.85
C ASP A 216 5.61 1.77 14.45
N THR A 217 5.19 2.02 13.21
CA THR A 217 5.06 3.36 12.65
C THR A 217 3.99 4.20 13.34
N GLN A 218 2.98 3.60 13.96
CA GLN A 218 1.97 4.33 14.74
C GLN A 218 2.56 4.85 16.05
N VAL A 219 3.36 4.02 16.72
CA VAL A 219 4.09 4.43 17.94
C VAL A 219 5.10 5.52 17.60
N ALA A 220 5.89 5.33 16.54
CA ALA A 220 6.86 6.32 16.09
C ALA A 220 6.19 7.66 15.73
N ASP A 221 5.05 7.65 15.04
CA ASP A 221 4.27 8.87 14.74
C ASP A 221 3.81 9.62 16.00
N VAL A 222 3.36 8.91 17.04
CA VAL A 222 3.01 9.52 18.34
C VAL A 222 4.25 10.11 19.01
N MET A 223 5.39 9.42 18.95
CA MET A 223 6.64 9.91 19.53
C MET A 223 7.17 11.15 18.79
N CYS A 224 7.05 11.21 17.46
CA CYS A 224 7.36 12.42 16.70
C CYS A 224 6.50 13.59 17.17
N PHE A 225 5.17 13.41 17.26
CA PHE A 225 4.26 14.44 17.74
C PHE A 225 4.60 14.89 19.17
N HIS A 226 4.97 13.95 20.04
CA HIS A 226 5.40 14.26 21.41
C HIS A 226 6.66 15.13 21.44
N SER A 227 7.66 14.84 20.58
CA SER A 227 8.87 15.68 20.46
C SER A 227 8.55 17.07 19.89
N GLU A 228 7.74 17.12 18.82
CA GLU A 228 7.33 18.35 18.13
C GLU A 228 6.55 19.31 19.03
N THR A 229 5.78 18.78 19.98
CA THR A 229 4.97 19.57 20.91
C THR A 229 5.65 19.79 22.26
N GLY A 230 6.90 19.37 22.42
CA GLY A 230 7.65 19.54 23.67
C GLY A 230 7.10 18.70 24.83
N GLY A 231 6.39 17.60 24.55
CA GLY A 231 5.95 16.64 25.57
C GLY A 231 4.45 16.35 25.61
N PHE A 232 3.65 16.89 24.70
CA PHE A 232 2.21 16.61 24.68
C PHE A 232 1.87 15.38 23.83
N LEU A 233 0.90 14.60 24.28
CA LEU A 233 0.37 13.47 23.52
C LEU A 233 -0.85 13.89 22.68
N PRO A 234 -1.05 13.28 21.50
CA PRO A 234 -2.24 13.53 20.70
C PRO A 234 -3.48 12.86 21.33
N ASP A 235 -4.67 13.39 21.03
CA ASP A 235 -5.96 12.87 21.49
C ASP A 235 -6.31 11.50 20.90
N ARG A 236 -5.67 11.14 19.79
CA ARG A 236 -5.76 9.81 19.18
C ARG A 236 -4.50 9.48 18.37
N VAL A 237 -4.36 8.21 18.05
CA VAL A 237 -3.39 7.72 17.08
C VAL A 237 -3.83 7.98 15.64
N SER A 238 -2.86 8.10 14.74
CA SER A 238 -3.10 8.19 13.29
C SER A 238 -3.41 6.83 12.68
N THR A 239 -4.23 6.82 11.64
CA THR A 239 -4.32 5.69 10.71
C THR A 239 -3.08 5.64 9.80
N LEU A 240 -2.83 4.51 9.14
CA LEU A 240 -1.73 4.41 8.17
C LEU A 240 -1.84 5.46 7.07
N GLN A 241 -3.06 5.72 6.56
CA GLN A 241 -3.29 6.73 5.54
C GLN A 241 -2.90 8.14 6.02
N GLU A 242 -3.26 8.50 7.24
CA GLU A 242 -2.94 9.80 7.83
C GLU A 242 -1.43 9.93 8.06
N ALA A 243 -0.77 8.90 8.57
CA ALA A 243 0.68 8.89 8.77
C ALA A 243 1.44 9.01 7.43
N VAL A 244 1.03 8.29 6.40
CA VAL A 244 1.62 8.38 5.05
C VAL A 244 1.38 9.76 4.44
N ASN A 245 0.18 10.32 4.56
CA ASN A 245 -0.10 11.66 4.08
C ASN A 245 0.74 12.72 4.80
N LEU A 246 0.83 12.63 6.12
CA LEU A 246 1.53 13.62 6.94
C LEU A 246 3.05 13.58 6.73
N HIS A 247 3.65 12.40 6.74
CA HIS A 247 5.11 12.26 6.76
C HIS A 247 5.71 12.09 5.37
N LEU A 248 5.08 11.28 4.51
CA LEU A 248 5.56 11.03 3.14
C LEU A 248 4.96 11.98 2.10
N LYS A 249 4.07 12.90 2.53
CA LYS A 249 3.44 13.93 1.70
C LYS A 249 2.67 13.38 0.50
N VAL A 250 2.21 12.12 0.58
CA VAL A 250 1.39 11.51 -0.48
C VAL A 250 -0.02 12.11 -0.44
N PRO A 251 -0.55 12.64 -1.56
CA PRO A 251 -1.88 13.24 -1.61
C PRO A 251 -3.00 12.29 -1.17
N SER A 252 -3.98 12.78 -0.40
CA SER A 252 -5.10 11.97 0.09
C SER A 252 -5.90 11.31 -1.03
N SER A 253 -5.98 11.92 -2.21
CA SER A 253 -6.63 11.35 -3.40
C SER A 253 -6.01 10.02 -3.86
N GLN A 254 -4.73 9.81 -3.60
CA GLN A 254 -4.00 8.57 -3.92
C GLN A 254 -4.08 7.52 -2.80
N LEU A 255 -4.53 7.92 -1.60
CA LEU A 255 -4.62 7.06 -0.42
C LEU A 255 -6.06 6.66 -0.06
N LEU A 256 -7.04 7.05 -0.88
CA LEU A 256 -8.47 6.78 -0.64
C LEU A 256 -8.73 5.29 -0.35
N SER A 257 -8.07 4.38 -1.06
CA SER A 257 -8.28 2.95 -0.85
C SER A 257 -7.79 2.46 0.52
N LEU A 258 -6.74 3.08 1.09
CA LEU A 258 -6.29 2.81 2.46
C LEU A 258 -7.24 3.41 3.50
N GLN A 259 -7.76 4.60 3.24
CA GLN A 259 -8.78 5.23 4.08
C GLN A 259 -10.07 4.40 4.12
N MET A 260 -10.53 3.91 2.97
CA MET A 260 -11.71 3.04 2.90
C MET A 260 -11.47 1.73 3.65
N LYS A 261 -10.27 1.13 3.51
CA LYS A 261 -9.87 -0.09 4.24
C LYS A 261 -9.99 0.08 5.76
N SER A 262 -9.58 1.23 6.31
CA SER A 262 -9.62 1.47 7.76
C SER A 262 -11.04 1.72 8.31
N GLN A 263 -12.03 1.92 7.44
CA GLN A 263 -13.42 2.22 7.78
C GLN A 263 -14.41 1.08 7.48
N LEU A 264 -13.91 -0.12 7.14
CA LEU A 264 -14.76 -1.26 6.81
C LEU A 264 -15.56 -1.74 8.03
N THR A 265 -16.85 -2.03 7.83
CA THR A 265 -17.67 -2.69 8.87
C THR A 265 -17.24 -4.15 9.07
N LYS A 266 -17.78 -4.80 10.10
CA LYS A 266 -17.52 -6.22 10.35
C LYS A 266 -17.99 -7.09 9.18
N GLU A 267 -19.16 -6.80 8.61
CA GLU A 267 -19.73 -7.54 7.48
C GLU A 267 -18.92 -7.30 6.19
N GLU A 268 -18.41 -6.09 5.98
CA GLU A 268 -17.58 -5.77 4.82
C GLU A 268 -16.23 -6.49 4.88
N ASN A 269 -15.68 -6.71 6.08
CA ASN A 269 -14.46 -7.48 6.29
C ASN A 269 -14.58 -8.95 5.85
N GLU A 270 -15.78 -9.51 5.68
CA GLU A 270 -15.95 -10.85 5.12
C GLU A 270 -15.46 -10.95 3.66
N MET A 271 -15.28 -9.82 2.97
CA MET A 271 -14.68 -9.80 1.63
C MET A 271 -13.28 -10.45 1.59
N TRP A 272 -12.51 -10.35 2.68
CA TRP A 272 -11.16 -10.91 2.79
C TRP A 272 -11.15 -12.43 2.79
N ARG A 273 -12.30 -13.08 3.06
CA ARG A 273 -12.47 -14.54 3.05
C ARG A 273 -12.85 -15.09 1.67
N LYS A 274 -13.40 -14.27 0.77
CA LYS A 274 -13.88 -14.71 -0.55
C LYS A 274 -12.72 -15.14 -1.44
N ARG A 275 -12.93 -16.22 -2.22
CA ARG A 275 -11.97 -16.73 -3.21
C ARG A 275 -12.65 -17.00 -4.55
N PRO A 276 -11.98 -16.75 -5.70
CA PRO A 276 -10.68 -16.06 -5.80
C PRO A 276 -10.76 -14.60 -5.32
N CYS A 277 -9.65 -14.08 -4.78
CA CYS A 277 -9.58 -12.70 -4.31
C CYS A 277 -9.60 -11.74 -5.51
N SER A 278 -10.34 -10.64 -5.42
CA SER A 278 -10.39 -9.68 -6.53
C SER A 278 -9.06 -8.95 -6.67
N VAL A 279 -8.68 -8.64 -7.92
CA VAL A 279 -7.44 -7.90 -8.21
C VAL A 279 -7.41 -6.54 -7.50
N ILE A 280 -8.57 -5.91 -7.36
CA ILE A 280 -8.74 -4.66 -6.62
C ILE A 280 -8.28 -4.84 -5.16
N LEU A 281 -8.76 -5.89 -4.47
CA LEU A 281 -8.34 -6.19 -3.10
C LEU A 281 -6.85 -6.50 -2.98
N LEU A 282 -6.28 -7.25 -3.94
CA LEU A 282 -4.84 -7.52 -4.00
C LEU A 282 -4.04 -6.21 -4.07
N LYS A 283 -4.49 -5.24 -4.88
CA LYS A 283 -3.85 -3.93 -5.00
C LYS A 283 -3.87 -3.16 -3.67
N VAL A 284 -4.99 -3.14 -2.93
CA VAL A 284 -4.99 -2.48 -1.59
C VAL A 284 -4.15 -3.19 -0.57
N MET A 285 -4.12 -4.53 -0.59
CA MET A 285 -3.23 -5.28 0.27
C MET A 285 -1.77 -4.86 0.02
N ALA A 286 -1.37 -4.76 -1.25
CA ALA A 286 -0.05 -4.25 -1.60
C ALA A 286 0.16 -2.78 -1.15
N LEU A 287 -0.77 -1.88 -1.46
CA LEU A 287 -0.71 -0.47 -1.03
C LEU A 287 -0.56 -0.32 0.49
N SER A 288 -1.14 -1.24 1.28
CA SER A 288 -1.09 -1.17 2.74
C SER A 288 0.28 -1.50 3.36
N VAL A 289 1.24 -1.98 2.57
CA VAL A 289 2.58 -2.32 3.06
C VAL A 289 3.72 -1.61 2.34
N ILE A 290 3.51 -1.10 1.12
CA ILE A 290 4.56 -0.48 0.30
C ILE A 290 5.17 0.78 0.92
N HIS A 291 4.42 1.47 1.78
CA HIS A 291 4.84 2.73 2.41
C HIS A 291 5.57 2.52 3.72
N LEU A 292 5.53 1.33 4.31
CA LEU A 292 5.98 1.11 5.69
C LEU A 292 7.48 1.36 5.85
N GLN A 293 8.31 0.81 4.97
CA GLN A 293 9.77 0.99 5.08
C GLN A 293 10.19 2.47 4.84
N PRO A 294 9.70 3.16 3.79
CA PRO A 294 9.94 4.60 3.63
C PRO A 294 9.44 5.44 4.82
N LEU A 295 8.24 5.14 5.32
CA LEU A 295 7.66 5.84 6.46
C LEU A 295 8.53 5.69 7.72
N ARG A 296 9.10 4.50 7.95
CA ARG A 296 10.07 4.29 9.04
C ARG A 296 11.28 5.23 8.92
N LEU A 297 11.84 5.40 7.73
CA LEU A 297 13.03 6.25 7.55
C LEU A 297 12.73 7.70 7.92
N VAL A 298 11.65 8.26 7.36
CA VAL A 298 11.25 9.65 7.66
C VAL A 298 10.92 9.84 9.14
N LEU A 299 10.20 8.89 9.75
CA LEU A 299 9.90 8.96 11.18
C LEU A 299 11.17 8.91 12.04
N LEU A 300 12.16 8.09 11.67
CA LEU A 300 13.45 8.06 12.37
C LEU A 300 14.20 9.39 12.24
N ASP A 301 14.21 10.00 11.05
CA ASP A 301 14.82 11.31 10.84
C ASP A 301 14.14 12.38 11.71
N THR A 302 12.81 12.37 11.79
CA THR A 302 12.06 13.26 12.68
C THR A 302 12.42 13.03 14.15
N LEU A 303 12.46 11.78 14.62
CA LEU A 303 12.85 11.45 15.99
C LEU A 303 14.29 11.89 16.33
N MET A 304 15.17 11.97 15.35
CA MET A 304 16.56 12.38 15.52
C MET A 304 16.76 13.91 15.42
N THR A 305 15.71 14.70 15.16
CA THR A 305 15.84 16.15 14.92
C THR A 305 16.45 16.92 16.11
N ASP A 306 16.02 16.58 17.33
CA ASP A 306 16.55 17.23 18.55
C ASP A 306 18.02 16.89 18.77
N TYR A 307 18.37 15.61 18.55
CA TYR A 307 19.75 15.17 18.61
C TYR A 307 20.62 15.95 17.60
N MET A 308 20.19 16.05 16.34
CA MET A 308 20.95 16.75 15.31
C MET A 308 21.11 18.24 15.63
N THR A 309 20.05 18.89 16.13
CA THR A 309 20.09 20.30 16.55
C THR A 309 21.12 20.53 17.67
N LEU A 310 21.20 19.60 18.63
CA LEU A 310 22.18 19.68 19.71
C LEU A 310 23.61 19.43 19.23
N VAL A 311 23.80 18.51 18.29
CA VAL A 311 25.11 18.29 17.63
C VAL A 311 25.54 19.55 16.88
N ASP A 312 24.64 20.19 16.14
CA ASP A 312 24.92 21.45 15.46
C ASP A 312 25.27 22.56 16.46
N SER A 313 24.63 22.60 17.64
CA SER A 313 24.98 23.53 18.71
C SER A 313 26.42 23.31 19.21
N TYR A 314 26.87 22.05 19.34
CA TYR A 314 28.27 21.72 19.66
C TYR A 314 29.23 22.22 18.58
N LEU A 315 28.94 21.94 17.30
CA LEU A 315 29.80 22.34 16.19
C LEU A 315 29.89 23.87 16.01
N ASN A 316 28.87 24.61 16.44
CA ASN A 316 28.84 26.07 16.38
C ASN A 316 29.32 26.76 17.66
N SER A 317 29.60 25.99 18.72
CA SER A 317 30.22 26.53 19.93
C SER A 317 31.65 26.99 19.59
N SER A 318 32.01 28.20 20.02
CA SER A 318 33.18 28.96 19.54
C SER A 318 34.56 28.44 19.97
N HIS A 319 34.69 27.13 20.25
CA HIS A 319 35.91 26.48 20.74
C HIS A 319 37.03 26.30 19.68
N TYR A 320 36.89 26.89 18.49
CA TYR A 320 37.89 26.82 17.42
C TYR A 320 38.86 28.03 17.38
N GLN A 321 39.00 28.77 18.49
CA GLN A 321 40.06 29.77 18.65
C GLN A 321 41.35 29.09 19.15
N PRO A 322 42.50 29.23 18.44
CA PRO A 322 43.75 28.54 18.79
C PRO A 322 44.25 28.79 20.22
N ASP A 323 43.94 29.97 20.79
CA ASP A 323 44.45 30.41 22.09
C ASP A 323 43.64 29.90 23.30
N GLU A 324 42.44 29.35 23.10
CA GLU A 324 41.58 28.81 24.17
C GLU A 324 41.68 27.28 24.35
N LEU A 325 42.35 26.57 23.43
CA LEU A 325 42.52 25.12 23.50
C LEU A 325 43.34 24.66 24.74
N GLY A 326 44.18 25.55 25.29
CA GLY A 326 45.09 25.25 26.40
C GLY A 326 44.44 25.17 27.78
N HIS A 327 43.18 25.62 27.94
CA HIS A 327 42.47 25.62 29.23
C HIS A 327 41.23 24.71 29.25
N ALA A 328 40.84 24.14 28.11
CA ALA A 328 39.76 23.15 28.01
C ALA A 328 40.17 21.74 28.47
N ILE A 329 41.46 21.52 28.72
CA ILE A 329 41.98 20.22 29.11
C ILE A 329 41.94 20.14 30.64
N MET A 330 40.98 19.35 31.14
CA MET A 330 40.99 18.59 32.40
C MET A 330 40.05 18.95 33.57
N GLU A 331 39.46 20.14 33.72
CA GLU A 331 38.59 20.40 34.91
C GLU A 331 37.07 20.51 34.64
N SER A 332 36.61 20.81 33.42
CA SER A 332 35.17 20.98 33.13
C SER A 332 34.52 19.85 32.31
N VAL A 333 35.22 18.75 32.04
CA VAL A 333 34.82 17.73 31.03
C VAL A 333 33.61 16.87 31.48
N LEU A 334 33.26 16.89 32.77
CA LEU A 334 32.15 16.09 33.33
C LEU A 334 30.87 16.91 33.62
N GLU A 335 30.90 18.24 33.46
CA GLU A 335 29.71 19.07 33.65
C GLU A 335 28.82 19.08 32.40
N LEU A 336 27.49 19.19 32.58
CA LEU A 336 26.55 19.25 31.47
C LEU A 336 26.77 20.55 30.65
N PRO A 337 27.18 20.45 29.37
CA PRO A 337 27.44 21.62 28.53
C PRO A 337 26.20 22.48 28.33
N LYS A 338 26.42 23.78 28.12
CA LYS A 338 25.37 24.81 28.03
C LYS A 338 24.45 24.53 26.85
N GLU A 339 25.04 24.03 25.78
CA GLU A 339 24.42 23.65 24.52
C GLU A 339 23.39 22.54 24.75
N LEU A 340 23.71 21.53 25.58
CA LEU A 340 22.74 20.46 25.92
C LEU A 340 21.59 20.95 26.80
N ARG A 341 21.78 22.03 27.58
CA ARG A 341 20.70 22.63 28.36
C ARG A 341 19.65 23.31 27.47
N GLN A 342 19.99 23.65 26.22
CA GLN A 342 19.05 24.23 25.26
C GLN A 342 17.88 23.28 24.95
N LEU A 343 18.03 21.97 25.15
CA LEU A 343 16.94 21.01 24.94
C LEU A 343 15.69 21.34 25.79
N GLN A 344 15.90 21.79 27.03
CA GLN A 344 14.79 22.17 27.91
C GLN A 344 14.07 23.42 27.38
N GLN A 345 14.84 24.40 26.88
CA GLN A 345 14.30 25.61 26.28
C GLN A 345 13.52 25.28 25.00
N MET A 346 14.07 24.45 24.11
CA MET A 346 13.39 23.98 22.90
C MET A 346 12.04 23.31 23.22
N HIS A 347 11.99 22.50 24.28
CA HIS A 347 10.74 21.88 24.72
C HIS A 347 9.73 22.92 25.23
N GLN A 348 10.15 23.91 26.02
CA GLN A 348 9.26 24.97 26.50
C GLN A 348 8.68 25.80 25.34
N GLU A 349 9.51 26.20 24.39
CA GLU A 349 9.09 26.95 23.20
C GLU A 349 8.08 26.14 22.37
N ARG A 350 8.30 24.83 22.22
CA ARG A 350 7.36 23.92 21.53
C ARG A 350 6.07 23.72 22.29
N GLN A 351 6.09 23.70 23.62
CA GLN A 351 4.87 23.63 24.44
C GLN A 351 4.02 24.89 24.27
N GLU A 352 4.64 26.07 24.29
CA GLU A 352 3.96 27.34 24.03
C GLU A 352 3.38 27.39 22.61
N TRP A 353 4.18 26.97 21.63
CA TRP A 353 3.71 26.82 20.25
C TRP A 353 2.51 25.87 20.17
N ALA A 354 2.59 24.68 20.76
CA ALA A 354 1.54 23.67 20.72
C ALA A 354 0.25 24.15 21.40
N ALA A 355 0.36 24.88 22.53
CA ALA A 355 -0.79 25.47 23.22
C ALA A 355 -1.55 26.48 22.35
N ASN A 356 -0.86 27.18 21.45
CA ASN A 356 -1.45 28.12 20.50
C ASN A 356 -2.00 27.46 19.23
N HIS A 357 -1.49 26.27 18.87
CA HIS A 357 -1.84 25.59 17.61
C HIS A 357 -2.90 24.49 17.76
N TYR A 358 -3.02 23.89 18.95
CA TYR A 358 -3.92 22.77 19.18
C TYR A 358 -4.92 23.05 20.29
N THR A 359 -6.15 22.56 20.10
CA THR A 359 -7.13 22.53 21.19
C THR A 359 -6.78 21.40 22.16
N ARG A 360 -6.72 21.73 23.46
CA ARG A 360 -6.49 20.76 24.52
C ARG A 360 -7.81 20.10 24.94
N THR A 361 -7.81 18.78 25.08
CA THR A 361 -8.94 18.01 25.63
C THR A 361 -8.98 18.09 27.15
N GLU A 362 -10.09 17.68 27.75
CA GLU A 362 -10.23 17.60 29.22
C GLU A 362 -9.18 16.67 29.87
N GLN A 363 -8.71 15.67 29.13
CA GLN A 363 -7.69 14.72 29.58
C GLN A 363 -6.26 15.26 29.41
N GLY A 364 -6.11 16.49 28.94
CA GLY A 364 -4.82 17.13 28.71
C GLY A 364 -4.11 16.74 27.42
N LEU A 365 -4.78 16.01 26.51
CA LEU A 365 -4.27 15.62 25.19
C LEU A 365 -4.52 16.72 24.15
N LEU A 366 -3.77 16.72 23.04
CA LEU A 366 -3.93 17.71 21.97
C LEU A 366 -4.72 17.16 20.79
N ALA A 367 -5.74 17.91 20.36
CA ALA A 367 -6.60 17.54 19.23
C ALA A 367 -5.88 17.72 17.88
N ARG A 368 -5.14 16.69 17.45
CA ARG A 368 -4.22 16.78 16.31
C ARG A 368 -4.90 17.03 14.97
N PHE A 369 -6.12 16.50 14.78
CA PHE A 369 -6.82 16.51 13.49
C PHE A 369 -8.13 17.33 13.48
N LYS A 370 -8.41 18.13 14.51
CA LYS A 370 -9.58 19.01 14.52
C LYS A 370 -9.28 20.29 13.73
N HIS A 371 -9.85 20.40 12.53
CA HIS A 371 -9.96 21.68 11.84
C HIS A 371 -11.14 22.50 12.38
N PRO A 372 -11.07 23.85 12.39
CA PRO A 372 -12.24 24.70 12.55
C PRO A 372 -13.27 24.34 11.48
N THR A 373 -14.51 24.08 11.88
CA THR A 373 -15.64 23.69 11.02
C THR A 373 -15.66 24.46 9.69
N LYS A 374 -15.35 23.77 8.58
CA LYS A 374 -15.73 24.18 7.22
C LYS A 374 -16.10 22.99 6.34
N SER A 375 -17.39 23.01 5.96
CA SER A 375 -18.03 22.44 4.76
C SER A 375 -18.13 20.92 4.61
N PRO A 376 -19.28 20.38 4.12
CA PRO A 376 -19.39 18.97 3.79
C PRO A 376 -18.45 18.68 2.63
N PHE A 377 -17.47 17.80 2.87
CA PHE A 377 -16.68 17.23 1.80
C PHE A 377 -17.64 16.57 0.79
N LYS A 378 -17.73 17.14 -0.41
CA LYS A 378 -18.20 16.38 -1.57
C LYS A 378 -17.20 15.26 -1.77
N THR A 379 -17.67 14.03 -1.66
CA THR A 379 -16.92 12.83 -1.97
C THR A 379 -16.30 13.01 -3.36
N PRO A 380 -14.95 13.07 -3.49
CA PRO A 380 -14.33 12.84 -4.78
C PRO A 380 -14.79 11.45 -5.24
N PRO A 381 -14.90 11.19 -6.55
CA PRO A 381 -15.18 9.84 -6.99
C PRO A 381 -14.08 8.97 -6.40
N ALA A 382 -14.46 8.12 -5.43
CA ALA A 382 -13.65 6.98 -5.10
C ALA A 382 -13.28 6.32 -6.43
N THR A 383 -12.11 5.72 -6.54
CA THR A 383 -11.84 4.79 -7.66
C THR A 383 -13.08 3.92 -7.81
N GLU A 384 -13.87 4.12 -8.87
CA GLU A 384 -15.24 3.58 -9.01
C GLU A 384 -15.24 2.06 -8.77
N GLU A 385 -14.12 1.44 -9.09
CA GLU A 385 -13.70 0.07 -8.79
C GLU A 385 -13.85 -0.35 -7.32
N TRP A 386 -13.35 0.43 -6.35
CA TRP A 386 -13.44 0.08 -4.91
C TRP A 386 -14.87 0.16 -4.38
N GLN A 387 -15.64 1.14 -4.85
CA GLN A 387 -17.07 1.19 -4.56
C GLN A 387 -17.81 0.03 -5.23
N GLN A 388 -17.44 -0.39 -6.44
CA GLN A 388 -18.05 -1.57 -7.07
C GLN A 388 -17.82 -2.87 -6.26
N VAL A 389 -16.70 -3.00 -5.52
CA VAL A 389 -16.47 -4.17 -4.64
C VAL A 389 -17.29 -4.10 -3.35
N ILE A 390 -17.48 -2.90 -2.78
CA ILE A 390 -18.13 -2.71 -1.46
C ILE A 390 -19.65 -2.49 -1.58
N SER A 391 -20.12 -1.79 -2.60
CA SER A 391 -21.54 -1.43 -2.82
C SER A 391 -22.51 -2.61 -2.82
N PRO A 392 -22.19 -3.79 -3.40
CA PRO A 392 -23.09 -4.97 -3.33
C PRO A 392 -23.32 -5.51 -1.90
N LEU A 393 -22.44 -5.16 -0.95
CA LEU A 393 -22.59 -5.53 0.47
C LEU A 393 -23.44 -4.51 1.23
N ARG A 394 -23.32 -3.22 0.89
CA ARG A 394 -24.13 -2.14 1.49
C ARG A 394 -25.60 -2.15 1.04
N GLY A 395 -25.89 -2.69 -0.14
CA GLY A 395 -27.25 -2.77 -0.71
C GLY A 395 -28.16 -3.87 -0.15
N ARG A 396 -27.75 -4.63 0.87
CA ARG A 396 -28.59 -5.70 1.48
C ARG A 396 -29.44 -5.24 2.66
N HIS A 397 -29.40 -3.96 3.01
CA HIS A 397 -30.30 -3.35 3.99
C HIS A 397 -30.96 -2.12 3.37
N ALA A 398 -31.96 -2.37 2.54
CA ALA A 398 -33.04 -1.43 2.25
C ALA A 398 -34.36 -2.21 2.27
#